data_AF-A0A9D5K3R9-F1
#
_entry.id   AF-A0A9D5K3R9-F1
#
_cell.length_a   1.000
_cell.length_b   1.000
_cell.length_c   1.000
_cell.angle_alpha   90.00
_cell.angle_beta   90.00
_cell.angle_gamma   90.00
#
_symmetry.space_group_name_H-M   'P 1'
#
loop_
_entity.id
_entity.type
_entity.pdbx_description
1 polymer ?
#
loop_
_entity_poly.entity_id
_entity_poly.type
_entity_poly.pdbx_seq_one_letter_code
_entity_poly.pdbx_strand_id
1 'polypeptide(L)'
;MPRRFSPVIENKHGCLWIVLPDSIDMDSCSAIEARLIPLLEEAGGRVAMDFSKTSAIYSSGLGLVLRMKATIDESGGKLHLVNLSERLVEAFENVGLDQVLPVYRTENDLKTALESSSTD
;
A
#
# COMPACT_ATOMS: atom_id res chain seq x y z
N MET A 1 1.20 11.75 23.65
CA MET A 1 1.13 10.32 23.28
C MET A 1 1.05 10.24 21.77
N PRO A 2 1.88 9.43 21.09
CA PRO A 2 1.71 9.23 19.65
C PRO A 2 0.34 8.62 19.38
N ARG A 3 -0.35 9.08 18.33
CA ARG A 3 -1.64 8.52 17.93
C ARG A 3 -1.45 7.03 17.64
N ARG A 4 -2.26 6.18 18.26
CA ARG A 4 -2.16 4.73 18.08
C ARG A 4 -2.73 4.37 16.71
N PHE A 5 -1.87 4.14 15.73
CA PHE A 5 -2.27 3.56 14.45
C PHE A 5 -2.65 2.09 14.67
N SER A 6 -3.86 1.71 14.28
CA SER A 6 -4.34 0.32 14.30
C SER A 6 -4.79 -0.04 12.90
N PRO A 7 -3.94 -0.70 12.09
CA PRO A 7 -4.30 -1.08 10.73
C PRO A 7 -5.41 -2.12 10.75
N VAL A 8 -6.36 -1.99 9.81
CA VAL A 8 -7.28 -3.08 9.49
C VAL A 8 -6.56 -3.98 8.49
N ILE A 9 -6.39 -5.24 8.86
CA ILE A 9 -5.67 -6.24 8.08
C ILE A 9 -6.58 -7.43 7.85
N GLU A 10 -6.72 -7.83 6.59
CA GLU A 10 -7.50 -9.00 6.19
C GLU A 10 -6.80 -9.74 5.04
N ASN A 11 -7.12 -11.02 4.85
CA ASN A 11 -6.66 -11.77 3.70
C ASN A 11 -7.75 -11.76 2.62
N LYS A 12 -7.43 -11.23 1.44
CA LYS A 12 -8.41 -11.00 0.38
C LYS A 12 -7.77 -11.10 -1.00
N HIS A 13 -8.43 -11.80 -1.92
CA HIS A 13 -7.91 -12.05 -3.29
C HIS A 13 -6.50 -12.66 -3.31
N GLY A 14 -6.13 -13.43 -2.27
CA GLY A 14 -4.78 -13.98 -2.12
C GLY A 14 -3.71 -12.92 -1.86
N CYS A 15 -4.09 -11.78 -1.27
CA CYS A 15 -3.22 -10.71 -0.81
C CYS A 15 -3.44 -10.47 0.70
N LEU A 16 -2.38 -10.06 1.38
CA LEU A 16 -2.48 -9.38 2.67
C LEU A 16 -3.00 -7.95 2.40
N TRP A 17 -4.28 -7.71 2.74
CA TRP A 17 -4.97 -6.46 2.49
C TRP A 17 -4.87 -5.55 3.71
N ILE A 18 -4.30 -4.35 3.53
CA ILE A 18 -4.01 -3.42 4.61
C ILE A 18 -4.68 -2.09 4.30
N VAL A 19 -5.67 -1.70 5.10
CA VAL A 19 -6.34 -0.40 4.96
C VAL A 19 -5.50 0.69 5.61
N LEU A 20 -5.14 1.69 4.82
CA LEU A 20 -4.32 2.82 5.26
C LEU A 20 -5.18 3.89 5.97
N PRO A 21 -4.57 4.70 6.85
CA PRO A 21 -5.31 5.72 7.59
C PRO A 21 -5.72 6.90 6.67
N ASP A 22 -6.55 7.80 7.22
CA ASP A 22 -7.06 8.98 6.50
C ASP A 22 -5.96 9.92 6.00
N SER A 23 -4.95 10.17 6.84
CA SER A 23 -3.77 10.95 6.46
C SER A 23 -2.49 10.15 6.69
N ILE A 24 -1.54 10.34 5.78
CA ILE A 24 -0.16 9.84 5.90
C ILE A 24 0.78 11.04 5.81
N ASP A 25 1.24 11.48 6.98
CA ASP A 25 2.02 12.68 7.23
C ASP A 25 3.25 12.36 8.11
N MET A 26 4.06 13.37 8.43
CA MET A 26 5.30 13.16 9.20
C MET A 26 5.03 12.53 10.58
N ASP A 27 3.91 12.86 11.21
CA ASP A 27 3.57 12.40 12.57
C ASP A 27 3.05 10.96 12.58
N SER A 28 2.30 10.57 11.55
CA SER A 28 1.74 9.22 11.40
C SER A 28 2.72 8.23 10.77
N CYS A 29 3.67 8.68 9.94
CA CYS A 29 4.62 7.82 9.24
C CYS A 29 5.34 6.84 10.18
N SER A 30 5.93 7.32 11.29
CA SER A 30 6.68 6.46 12.22
C SER A 30 5.79 5.40 12.87
N ALA A 31 4.52 5.73 13.18
CA ALA A 31 3.58 4.80 13.79
C ALA A 31 3.10 3.73 12.78
N ILE A 32 2.89 4.13 11.53
CA ILE A 32 2.55 3.22 10.44
C ILE A 32 3.71 2.28 10.16
N GLU A 33 4.92 2.83 9.99
CA GLU A 33 6.15 2.07 9.69
C GLU A 33 6.44 1.02 10.75
N ALA A 34 6.47 1.41 12.03
CA ALA A 34 6.73 0.50 13.13
C ALA A 34 5.71 -0.63 13.24
N ARG A 35 4.50 -0.44 12.71
CA ARG A 35 3.44 -1.46 12.76
C ARG A 35 3.42 -2.34 11.52
N LEU A 36 3.66 -1.78 10.33
CA LEU A 36 3.51 -2.47 9.07
C LEU A 36 4.79 -3.18 8.65
N ILE A 37 5.98 -2.60 8.83
CA ILE A 37 7.24 -3.20 8.34
C ILE A 37 7.42 -4.65 8.83
N PRO A 38 7.28 -4.99 10.13
CA PRO A 38 7.42 -6.37 10.58
C PRO A 38 6.41 -7.34 9.94
N LEU A 39 5.19 -6.86 9.66
CA LEU A 39 4.16 -7.66 9.00
C LEU A 39 4.48 -7.91 7.52
N LEU A 40 5.11 -6.94 6.87
CA LEU A 40 5.50 -7.03 5.47
C LEU A 40 6.70 -7.96 5.28
N GLU A 41 7.66 -7.93 6.22
CA GLU A 41 8.81 -8.85 6.25
C GLU A 41 8.34 -10.32 6.35
N GLU A 42 7.27 -10.58 7.12
CA GLU A 42 6.70 -11.92 7.29
C GLU A 42 5.70 -12.32 6.19
N ALA A 43 5.20 -11.38 5.39
CA ALA A 43 4.13 -11.66 4.43
C ALA A 43 4.57 -12.60 3.29
N GLY A 44 5.81 -12.44 2.79
CA GLY A 44 6.44 -13.30 1.78
C GLY A 44 5.64 -13.47 0.47
N GLY A 45 4.68 -12.58 0.20
CA GLY A 45 3.64 -12.79 -0.80
C GLY A 45 3.07 -11.49 -1.35
N ARG A 46 1.82 -11.53 -1.81
CA ARG A 46 1.15 -10.34 -2.35
C ARG A 46 0.57 -9.49 -1.23
N VAL A 47 0.79 -8.19 -1.31
CA VAL A 47 0.26 -7.19 -0.37
C VAL A 47 -0.54 -6.16 -1.16
N ALA A 48 -1.73 -5.84 -0.66
CA ALA A 48 -2.56 -4.78 -1.20
C ALA A 48 -2.71 -3.66 -0.16
N MET A 49 -2.23 -2.46 -0.50
CA MET A 49 -2.46 -1.26 0.30
C MET A 49 -3.71 -0.55 -0.20
N ASP A 50 -4.70 -0.48 0.67
CA ASP A 50 -6.02 0.08 0.35
C ASP A 50 -6.13 1.51 0.86
N PHE A 51 -6.22 2.43 -0.10
CA PHE A 51 -6.34 3.87 0.11
C PHE A 51 -7.79 4.35 0.15
N SER A 52 -8.78 3.45 0.22
CA SER A 52 -10.22 3.79 0.25
C SER A 52 -10.62 4.68 1.43
N LYS A 53 -9.81 4.71 2.49
CA LYS A 53 -9.97 5.60 3.64
C LYS A 53 -9.00 6.77 3.66
N THR A 54 -8.02 6.81 2.74
CA THR A 54 -6.96 7.82 2.71
C THR A 54 -7.38 9.00 1.84
N SER A 55 -7.45 10.20 2.43
CA SER A 55 -7.74 11.44 1.72
C SER A 55 -6.50 12.27 1.41
N ALA A 56 -5.41 12.08 2.17
CA ALA A 56 -4.20 12.87 2.06
C ALA A 56 -2.91 12.06 2.26
N ILE A 57 -1.95 12.27 1.36
CA ILE A 57 -0.58 11.80 1.49
C ILE A 57 0.38 12.97 1.30
N TYR A 58 1.42 13.03 2.13
CA TYR A 58 2.50 14.01 2.02
C TYR A 58 3.79 13.33 1.55
N SER A 59 4.83 14.11 1.29
CA SER A 59 6.15 13.60 0.83
C SER A 59 6.73 12.51 1.75
N SER A 60 6.53 12.64 3.06
CA SER A 60 6.92 11.63 4.04
C SER A 60 6.19 10.30 3.84
N GLY A 61 4.91 10.36 3.43
CA GLY A 61 4.08 9.20 3.12
C GLY A 61 4.49 8.52 1.82
N LEU A 62 4.80 9.28 0.77
CA LEU A 62 5.32 8.73 -0.49
C LEU A 62 6.65 7.97 -0.25
N GLY A 63 7.54 8.57 0.55
CA GLY A 63 8.78 7.91 0.96
C GLY A 63 8.55 6.65 1.82
N LEU A 64 7.48 6.62 2.62
CA LEU A 64 7.11 5.44 3.40
C LEU A 64 6.63 4.30 2.49
N VAL A 65 5.80 4.59 1.48
CA VAL A 65 5.33 3.58 0.51
C VAL A 65 6.51 2.97 -0.25
N LEU A 66 7.50 3.78 -0.63
CA LEU A 66 8.75 3.28 -1.25
C LEU A 66 9.53 2.33 -0.34
N ARG A 67 9.65 2.65 0.95
CA ARG A 67 10.33 1.75 1.91
C ARG A 67 9.57 0.43 2.06
N MET A 68 8.24 0.49 2.17
CA MET A 68 7.42 -0.72 2.22
C MET A 68 7.54 -1.57 0.95
N LYS A 69 7.59 -0.95 -0.24
CA LYS A 69 7.87 -1.65 -1.50
C LYS A 69 9.20 -2.40 -1.43
N ALA A 70 10.26 -1.72 -0.99
CA ALA A 70 11.58 -2.35 -0.86
C ALA A 70 11.54 -3.54 0.11
N THR A 71 10.93 -3.40 1.28
CA THR A 71 10.76 -4.50 2.25
C THR A 71 10.00 -5.68 1.66
N ILE A 72 8.91 -5.43 0.94
CA ILE A 72 8.13 -6.50 0.29
C ILE A 72 8.95 -7.18 -0.81
N ASP A 73 9.68 -6.41 -1.62
CA ASP A 73 10.54 -6.96 -2.68
C ASP A 73 11.67 -7.84 -2.12
N GLU A 74 12.29 -7.41 -1.02
CA GLU A 74 13.33 -8.18 -0.31
C GLU A 74 12.81 -9.53 0.19
N SER A 75 11.52 -9.61 0.56
CA SER A 75 10.83 -10.85 0.91
C SER A 75 10.37 -11.69 -0.30
N GLY A 76 10.61 -11.22 -1.53
CA GLY A 76 10.13 -11.85 -2.78
C GLY A 76 8.65 -11.62 -3.07
N GLY A 77 8.00 -10.73 -2.33
CA GLY A 77 6.59 -10.39 -2.45
C GLY A 77 6.29 -9.41 -3.58
N LYS A 78 5.02 -8.99 -3.67
CA LYS A 78 4.57 -7.94 -4.61
C LYS A 78 3.61 -6.98 -3.90
N LEU A 79 3.87 -5.69 -4.07
CA LEU A 79 3.00 -4.63 -3.57
C LEU A 79 2.03 -4.15 -4.67
N HIS A 80 0.76 -4.02 -4.32
CA HIS A 80 -0.29 -3.42 -5.14
C HIS A 80 -0.92 -2.26 -4.37
N LEU A 81 -1.16 -1.13 -5.04
CA LEU A 81 -1.89 0.00 -4.47
C LEU A 81 -3.31 0.01 -5.01
N VAL A 82 -4.31 0.16 -4.14
CA VAL A 82 -5.72 -0.01 -4.50
C VAL A 82 -6.58 1.14 -3.96
N ASN A 83 -7.63 1.50 -4.68
CA ASN A 83 -8.62 2.51 -4.27
C ASN A 83 -8.01 3.90 -4.05
N LEU A 84 -7.01 4.29 -4.87
CA LEU A 84 -6.50 5.65 -4.85
C LEU A 84 -7.55 6.61 -5.43
N SER A 85 -7.79 7.72 -4.74
CA SER A 85 -8.53 8.84 -5.32
C SER A 85 -7.69 9.53 -6.41
N GLU A 86 -8.32 10.27 -7.32
CA GLU A 86 -7.59 11.02 -8.39
C GLU A 86 -6.46 11.88 -7.82
N ARG A 87 -6.72 12.56 -6.71
CA ARG A 87 -5.71 13.38 -6.02
C ARG A 87 -4.50 12.56 -5.57
N LEU A 88 -4.73 11.34 -5.07
CA LEU A 88 -3.63 10.45 -4.70
C LEU A 88 -2.91 9.92 -5.93
N VAL A 89 -3.63 9.56 -6.99
CA VAL A 89 -3.02 9.15 -8.27
C VAL A 89 -2.08 10.26 -8.78
N GLU A 90 -2.55 11.51 -8.86
CA GLU A 90 -1.73 12.66 -9.24
C GLU A 90 -0.50 12.82 -8.34
N ALA A 91 -0.65 12.63 -7.02
CA ALA A 91 0.48 12.73 -6.09
C ALA A 91 1.56 11.68 -6.36
N PHE A 92 1.18 10.46 -6.78
CA PHE A 92 2.12 9.39 -7.12
C PHE A 92 2.71 9.59 -8.53
N GLU A 93 1.92 10.01 -9.51
CA GLU A 93 2.37 10.31 -10.88
C GLU A 93 3.40 11.46 -10.91
N ASN A 94 3.17 12.50 -10.11
CA ASN A 94 4.07 13.66 -10.02
C ASN A 94 5.49 13.29 -9.58
N VAL A 95 5.66 12.16 -8.90
CA VAL A 95 6.96 11.65 -8.45
C VAL A 95 7.39 10.39 -9.21
N GLY A 96 6.63 9.97 -10.24
CA GLY A 96 6.90 8.80 -11.07
C GLY A 96 6.73 7.45 -10.37
N LEU A 97 5.96 7.40 -9.26
CA LEU A 97 5.76 6.18 -8.49
C LEU A 97 4.82 5.18 -9.17
N ASP A 98 3.89 5.67 -9.97
CA ASP A 98 3.01 4.89 -10.84
C ASP A 98 3.77 4.00 -11.83
N GLN A 99 5.00 4.36 -12.20
CA GLN A 99 5.84 3.60 -13.12
C GLN A 99 6.51 2.38 -12.46
N VAL A 100 6.57 2.35 -11.12
CA VAL A 100 7.26 1.31 -10.35
C VAL A 100 6.33 0.54 -9.42
N LEU A 101 5.13 1.06 -9.18
CA LEU A 101 4.10 0.46 -8.33
C LEU A 101 2.84 0.18 -9.15
N PRO A 102 2.34 -1.06 -9.19
CA PRO A 102 1.04 -1.36 -9.76
C PRO A 102 -0.07 -0.60 -9.01
N VAL A 103 -0.75 0.31 -9.71
CA VAL A 103 -1.87 1.09 -9.19
C VAL A 103 -3.19 0.59 -9.77
N TYR A 104 -4.18 0.37 -8.89
CA TYR A 104 -5.52 -0.07 -9.24
C TYR A 104 -6.55 0.90 -8.68
N ARG A 105 -7.47 1.36 -9.52
CA ARG A 105 -8.51 2.32 -9.12
C ARG A 105 -9.57 1.68 -8.24
N THR A 106 -9.83 0.39 -8.43
CA THR A 106 -10.78 -0.37 -7.64
C THR A 106 -10.21 -1.72 -7.20
N GLU A 107 -10.81 -2.27 -6.14
CA GLU A 107 -10.61 -3.67 -5.75
C GLU A 107 -10.85 -4.65 -6.91
N ASN A 108 -11.87 -4.40 -7.73
CA ASN A 108 -12.21 -5.28 -8.84
C ASN A 108 -11.10 -5.29 -9.91
N ASP A 109 -10.49 -4.14 -10.19
CA ASP A 109 -9.38 -4.04 -11.15
C ASP A 109 -8.18 -4.89 -10.69
N LEU A 110 -7.84 -4.82 -9.38
CA LEU A 110 -6.81 -5.67 -8.82
C LEU A 110 -7.19 -7.14 -8.94
N LYS A 111 -8.41 -7.51 -8.55
CA LYS A 111 -8.88 -8.90 -8.61
C LYS A 111 -8.74 -9.47 -10.03
N THR A 112 -9.23 -8.76 -11.05
CA THR A 112 -9.14 -9.18 -12.45
C THR A 112 -7.68 -9.33 -12.92
N ALA A 113 -6.78 -8.42 -12.50
CA ALA A 113 -5.37 -8.51 -12.82
C ALA A 113 -4.69 -9.74 -12.19
N LEU A 114 -5.05 -10.09 -10.95
CA LEU A 114 -4.52 -11.27 -10.25
C LEU A 114 -5.02 -12.58 -10.86
N GLU A 115 -6.29 -12.65 -11.25
CA GLU A 115 -6.88 -13.81 -11.93
C GLU A 115 -6.23 -14.05 -13.29
N SER A 116 -5.98 -12.97 -14.05
CA SER A 116 -5.31 -13.05 -15.35
C SER A 116 -3.85 -13.51 -15.26
N SER A 117 -3.20 -13.29 -14.11
CA SER A 117 -1.80 -13.66 -13.87
C SER A 117 -1.62 -15.10 -13.35
N SER A 118 -2.71 -15.86 -13.18
CA SER A 118 -2.70 -17.23 -12.60
C SER A 118 -3.00 -18.33 -13.64
N THR A 119 -2.99 -18.01 -14.94
CA THR A 119 -3.33 -18.96 -16.04
C THR A 119 -2.10 -19.48 -16.81
N ASP A 120 -0.87 -19.27 -16.30
CA ASP A 120 0.34 -19.93 -16.83
C ASP A 120 0.86 -21.03 -15.89
#